data_AF-A0A6B1HCZ6-F1
#
_entry.id   AF-A0A6B1HCZ6-F1
#
_cell.length_a   1.000
_cell.length_b   1.000
_cell.length_c   1.000
_cell.angle_alpha   90.00
_cell.angle_beta   90.00
_cell.angle_gamma   90.00
#
_symmetry.space_group_name_H-M   'P 1'
#
loop_
_entity.id
_entity.type
_entity.pdbx_description
1 polymer ?
#
loop_
_entity_poly.entity_id
_entity_poly.type
_entity_poly.pdbx_seq_one_letter_code
_entity_poly.pdbx_strand_id
1 'polypeptide(L)' 'LESGAIRGAALDVAPTEPLPSTSRLWDLPQVVMTPHTAGASQFRTERNLDRFVRNLERFRGGETLEGEIDKTLGY' A
#
# COMPACT_ATOMS: atom_id res chain seq x y z
N LEU A 1 6.50 -4.50 20.11
CA LEU A 1 5.17 -4.60 20.77
C LEU A 1 5.25 -5.47 22.01
N GLU A 2 5.76 -6.70 21.89
CA GLU A 2 5.84 -7.64 23.03
C GLU A 2 6.81 -7.20 24.12
N SER A 3 7.90 -6.50 23.76
CA SER A 3 8.82 -5.89 24.74
C SER A 3 8.23 -4.71 25.52
N GLY A 4 7.02 -4.25 25.20
CA GLY A 4 6.37 -3.10 25.84
C GLY A 4 6.91 -1.72 25.41
N ALA A 5 7.98 -1.65 24.62
CA ALA A 5 8.57 -0.39 24.16
C ALA A 5 7.64 0.45 23.26
N ILE A 6 6.70 -0.21 22.56
CA ILE A 6 5.67 0.42 21.73
C ILE A 6 4.32 0.02 22.32
N ARG A 7 3.48 1.03 22.62
CA ARG A 7 2.18 0.83 23.27
C ARG A 7 1.16 0.11 22.39
N GLY A 8 1.23 0.26 21.07
CA GLY A 8 0.33 -0.41 20.12
C GLY A 8 0.67 -0.11 18.67
N ALA A 9 0.00 -0.79 17.75
CA ALA A 9 0.15 -0.61 16.31
C ALA A 9 -1.20 -0.74 15.59
N ALA A 10 -1.41 0.07 14.56
CA ALA A 10 -2.51 -0.09 13.61
C ALA A 10 -1.93 -0.48 12.26
N LEU A 11 -2.40 -1.59 11.68
CA LEU A 11 -1.83 -2.20 10.47
C LEU A 11 -2.92 -2.34 9.40
N ASP A 12 -2.66 -1.82 8.20
CA ASP A 12 -3.50 -2.02 7.00
C ASP A 12 -2.97 -3.13 6.09
N VAL A 13 -1.65 -3.36 6.13
CA VAL A 13 -0.96 -4.31 5.25
C VAL A 13 -0.31 -5.43 6.05
N ALA A 14 -0.15 -6.59 5.41
CA ALA A 14 0.57 -7.73 5.96
C ALA A 14 1.59 -8.28 4.96
N PRO A 15 2.69 -8.91 5.41
CA PRO A 15 3.65 -9.56 4.51
C PRO A 15 3.05 -10.65 3.62
N THR A 16 1.92 -11.20 4.04
CA THR A 16 1.11 -12.15 3.26
C THR A 16 -0.34 -11.75 3.42
N GLU A 17 -1.05 -11.65 2.30
CA GLU A 17 -2.45 -11.21 2.25
C GLU A 17 -3.32 -12.24 1.52
N PRO A 18 -4.40 -12.75 2.16
CA PRO A 18 -4.84 -12.43 3.51
C PRO A 18 -3.88 -12.95 4.59
N LEU A 19 -3.84 -12.27 5.74
CA LEU A 19 -2.98 -12.69 6.85
C LEU A 19 -3.40 -14.09 7.34
N PRO A 20 -2.47 -15.07 7.45
CA PRO A 20 -2.81 -16.41 7.91
C PRO A 20 -3.49 -16.39 9.27
N SER A 21 -4.49 -17.25 9.46
CA SER A 21 -5.22 -17.38 10.74
C SER A 21 -4.33 -17.80 11.91
N THR A 22 -3.19 -18.44 11.63
CA THR A 22 -2.19 -18.84 12.62
C THR A 22 -1.20 -17.72 12.98
N SER A 23 -1.39 -16.51 12.45
CA SER A 23 -0.49 -15.38 12.73
C SER A 23 -0.64 -14.90 14.17
N ARG A 24 0.49 -14.71 14.86
CA ARG A 24 0.54 -14.15 16.22
C ARG A 24 -0.01 -12.72 16.32
N LEU A 25 -0.09 -12.00 15.19
CA LEU A 25 -0.64 -10.64 15.16
C LEU A 25 -2.12 -10.60 15.57
N TRP A 26 -2.85 -11.71 15.44
CA TRP A 26 -4.23 -11.84 15.92
C TRP A 26 -4.34 -11.89 17.44
N ASP A 27 -3.29 -12.37 18.13
CA ASP A 27 -3.30 -12.57 19.58
C ASP A 27 -2.82 -11.33 20.37
N LEU A 28 -2.31 -10.30 19.68
CA LEU A 28 -1.76 -9.10 20.32
C LEU A 28 -2.88 -8.07 20.57
N PRO A 29 -3.35 -7.86 21.81
CA PRO A 29 -4.46 -6.94 22.09
C PRO A 29 -4.14 -5.47 21.77
N GLN A 30 -2.86 -5.12 21.68
CA GLN A 30 -2.39 -3.79 21.30
C GLN A 30 -2.24 -3.59 19.79
N VAL A 31 -2.62 -4.58 18.97
CA VAL A 31 -2.65 -4.49 17.52
C VAL A 31 -4.10 -4.30 17.05
N VAL A 32 -4.32 -3.29 16.22
CA VAL A 32 -5.55 -3.10 15.45
C VAL A 32 -5.24 -3.40 14.00
N MET A 33 -5.97 -4.33 13.39
CA MET A 33 -5.79 -4.69 11.98
C MET A 33 -6.98 -4.27 11.15
N THR A 34 -6.72 -3.59 10.03
CA THR A 34 -7.68 -3.34 8.98
C THR A 34 -7.36 -4.21 7.75
N PRO A 35 -8.35 -4.58 6.93
CA PRO A 35 -8.06 -5.15 5.61
C PRO A 35 -7.32 -4.11 4.76
N HIS A 36 -6.42 -4.55 3.87
CA HIS A 36 -5.60 -3.70 2.99
C HIS A 36 -6.45 -2.83 2.05
N THR A 37 -6.94 -1.74 2.59
CA THR A 37 -7.95 -0.88 1.96
C THR A 37 -7.73 0.59 2.28
N ALA A 38 -6.70 0.96 3.07
CA ALA A 38 -6.39 2.37 3.34
C ALA A 38 -6.09 3.16 2.05
N GLY A 39 -5.53 2.49 1.03
CA GLY A 39 -5.33 3.09 -0.30
C GLY A 39 -6.58 3.16 -1.18
N ALA A 40 -7.66 2.46 -0.82
CA ALA A 40 -8.86 2.27 -1.64
C ALA A 40 -9.90 3.39 -1.46
N SER A 41 -9.48 4.66 -1.48
CA SER A 41 -10.43 5.78 -1.40
C SER A 41 -11.46 5.73 -2.53
N GLN A 42 -12.65 6.31 -2.31
CA GLN A 42 -13.69 6.45 -3.33
C GLN A 42 -13.22 7.18 -4.62
N PHE A 43 -12.16 7.97 -4.52
CA PHE A 43 -11.57 8.71 -5.65
C PHE A 43 -10.41 7.96 -6.33
N ARG A 44 -10.03 6.77 -5.83
CA ARG A 44 -8.85 6.03 -6.32
C ARG A 44 -8.97 5.74 -7.82
N THR A 45 -10.12 5.28 -8.26
CA THR A 45 -10.34 4.88 -9.65
C THR A 45 -10.17 6.05 -10.61
N GLU A 46 -10.82 7.18 -10.32
CA GLU A 46 -10.72 8.41 -11.11
C GLU A 46 -9.27 8.87 -11.23
N ARG A 47 -8.58 9.08 -10.10
CA ARG A 47 -7.17 9.53 -10.10
C ARG A 47 -6.22 8.59 -10.83
N ASN A 48 -6.44 7.28 -10.70
CA ASN A 48 -5.61 6.28 -11.38
C ASN A 48 -5.82 6.32 -12.89
N LEU A 49 -7.08 6.45 -13.35
CA LEU A 49 -7.38 6.56 -14.77
C LEU A 49 -6.82 7.86 -15.35
N ASP A 50 -6.97 8.98 -14.66
CA ASP A 50 -6.42 10.27 -15.11
C ASP A 50 -4.90 10.21 -15.28
N ARG A 51 -4.20 9.59 -14.33
CA ARG A 51 -2.75 9.39 -14.45
C ARG A 51 -2.39 8.41 -15.56
N PHE A 52 -3.16 7.34 -15.72
CA PHE A 52 -2.93 6.37 -16.80
C PHE A 52 -3.08 7.01 -18.18
N VAL A 53 -4.14 7.78 -18.42
CA VAL A 53 -4.39 8.46 -19.71
C VAL A 53 -3.26 9.43 -20.03
N ARG A 54 -2.85 10.28 -19.07
CA ARG A 54 -1.73 11.21 -19.26
C ARG A 54 -0.41 10.47 -19.55
N ASN A 55 -0.15 9.36 -18.87
CA ASN A 55 1.04 8.55 -19.14
C ASN A 55 0.98 7.82 -20.49
N LEU A 56 -0.21 7.41 -20.95
CA LEU A 56 -0.38 6.82 -22.27
C LEU A 56 -0.07 7.83 -23.39
N GLU A 57 -0.48 9.08 -23.24
CA GLU A 57 -0.14 10.16 -24.17
C GLU A 57 1.36 10.42 -24.19
N ARG A 58 1.98 10.60 -23.02
CA ARG A 58 3.44 10.77 -22.87
C ARG A 58 4.23 9.61 -23.49
N PHE A 59 3.80 8.38 -23.23
CA PHE A 59 4.43 7.18 -23.80
C PHE A 59 4.43 7.20 -25.32
N ARG A 60 3.30 7.58 -25.94
CA ARG A 60 3.17 7.69 -27.40
C ARG A 60 4.02 8.82 -27.99
N GLY A 61 4.24 9.88 -27.22
CA GLY A 61 5.11 11.00 -27.58
C GLY A 61 6.60 10.76 -27.35
N GLY A 62 6.99 9.66 -26.69
CA GLY A 62 8.37 9.42 -26.27
C GLY A 62 8.81 10.31 -25.10
N GLU A 63 7.86 10.84 -24.33
CA GLU A 63 8.11 11.65 -23.14
C GLU A 63 8.28 10.78 -21.88
N THR A 64 8.94 11.34 -20.86
CA THR A 64 9.07 10.70 -19.55
C THR A 64 7.71 10.53 -18.86
N LEU A 65 7.48 9.37 -18.26
CA LEU A 65 6.25 9.05 -17.54
C LEU A 65 6.20 9.74 -16.17
N GLU A 66 4.99 10.07 -15.72
CA GLU A 66 4.79 10.59 -14.37
C GLU A 66 4.94 9.50 -13.32
N GLY A 67 5.79 9.80 -12.33
CA GLY A 67 6.17 8.94 -11.21
C GLY A 67 6.76 7.61 -11.68
N GLU A 68 7.74 7.72 -12.58
CA GLU A 68 8.67 6.66 -12.92
C GLU A 68 9.30 6.08 -11.64
N ILE A 69 9.39 4.75 -11.60
CA ILE A 69 9.89 4.00 -10.45
C ILE A 69 11.30 3.54 -10.77
N ASP A 70 12.28 4.07 -10.04
CA ASP A 70 13.66 3.63 -10.13
C ASP A 70 13.90 2.41 -9.24
N LYS A 71 13.90 1.24 -9.88
CA LYS A 71 14.09 -0.05 -9.21
C LYS A 71 15.45 -0.22 -8.53
N THR A 72 16.43 0.64 -8.82
CA THR A 72 17.76 0.60 -8.20
C THR A 72 17.83 1.39 -6.89
N LEU A 73 17.06 2.48 -6.77
CA LEU A 73 16.90 3.24 -5.53
C LEU A 73 16.07 2.48 -4.48
N GLY A 74 15.30 1.49 -4.94
CA GLY A 74 14.38 0.74 -4.12
C GLY A 74 13.02 1.44 -4.02
N TYR A 75 12.02 0.59 -3.79
CA TYR A 75 10.63 0.75 -4.24
C TYR A 75 10.51 0.83 -5.77
#